data_AF-A0A920MWP7-F1
#
_entry.id   AF-A0A920MWP7-F1
#
_cell.length_a   1.000
_cell.length_b   1.000
_cell.length_c   1.000
_cell.angle_alpha   90.00
_cell.angle_beta   90.00
_cell.angle_gamma   90.00
#
_symmetry.space_group_name_H-M   'P 1'
#
loop_
_entity.id
_entity.type
_entity.pdbx_description
1 polymer ?
#
loop_
_entity_poly.entity_id
_entity_poly.type
_entity_poly.pdbx_seq_one_letter_code
_entity_poly.pdbx_strand_id
1 'polypeptide(L)'
;MRDINIKFFIGLSLLLVIIRLLFISNTLLINDEAYYAIYARHLAWGYVDHGPKIAYLINFLLLFGRTALQFVGGHNTNVSSKIILYYFGKKYFNSQTGVLLSLSLTAKCFFIQIQL
;
A
#
# COMPACT_ATOMS: atom_id res chain seq x y z
N MET A 1 -8.09 -32.05 7.95
CA MET A 1 -7.95 -30.62 7.58
C MET A 1 -7.50 -30.58 6.14
N ARG A 2 -8.22 -29.90 5.24
CA ARG A 2 -7.89 -29.88 3.81
C ARG A 2 -6.60 -29.08 3.61
N ASP A 3 -5.57 -29.73 3.07
CA ASP A 3 -4.29 -29.07 2.79
C ASP A 3 -4.52 -27.99 1.75
N ILE A 4 -4.44 -26.74 2.21
CA ILE A 4 -4.59 -25.58 1.36
C ILE A 4 -3.34 -25.45 0.51
N ASN A 5 -3.53 -25.35 -0.80
CA ASN A 5 -2.44 -25.11 -1.73
C ASN A 5 -1.90 -23.68 -1.54
N ILE A 6 -0.81 -23.56 -0.79
CA ILE A 6 -0.16 -22.27 -0.51
C ILE A 6 0.25 -21.54 -1.80
N LYS A 7 0.57 -22.26 -2.87
CA LYS A 7 0.95 -21.67 -4.18
C LYS A 7 -0.22 -20.91 -4.80
N PHE A 8 -1.45 -21.43 -4.64
CA PHE A 8 -2.66 -20.75 -5.10
C PHE A 8 -2.84 -19.40 -4.39
N PHE A 9 -2.63 -19.36 -3.07
CA PHE A 9 -2.73 -18.13 -2.29
C PHE A 9 -1.65 -17.10 -2.62
N ILE A 10 -0.41 -17.55 -2.81
CA ILE A 10 0.68 -16.67 -3.27
C ILE A 10 0.35 -16.10 -4.65
N GLY A 11 -0.12 -16.94 -5.58
CA GLY A 11 -0.55 -16.51 -6.91
C GLY A 11 -1.68 -15.49 -6.87
N LEU A 12 -2.70 -15.72 -6.05
CA LEU A 12 -3.81 -14.79 -5.87
C LEU A 12 -3.36 -13.46 -5.25
N SER A 13 -2.46 -13.50 -4.27
CA SER A 13 -1.89 -12.29 -3.68
C SER A 13 -1.05 -11.49 -4.69
N LEU A 14 -0.25 -12.16 -5.53
CA LEU A 14 0.54 -11.52 -6.57
C LEU A 14 -0.37 -10.88 -7.64
N LEU A 15 -1.40 -11.60 -8.07
CA LEU A 15 -2.40 -11.08 -9.01
C LEU A 15 -3.08 -9.81 -8.46
N LEU A 16 -3.50 -9.81 -7.20
CA LEU A 16 -4.07 -8.63 -6.54
C LEU A 16 -3.07 -7.47 -6.46
N VAL A 17 -1.78 -7.74 -6.24
CA VAL A 17 -0.75 -6.68 -6.27
C VAL A 17 -0.60 -6.10 -7.67
N ILE A 18 -0.55 -6.94 -8.71
CA ILE A 18 -0.42 -6.49 -10.11
C ILE A 18 -1.62 -5.65 -10.53
N ILE A 19 -2.85 -6.13 -10.29
CA ILE A 19 -4.07 -5.38 -10.58
C ILE A 19 -4.03 -4.02 -9.87
N ARG A 20 -3.59 -3.97 -8.61
CA ARG A 20 -3.45 -2.71 -7.87
C ARG A 20 -2.47 -1.75 -8.52
N LEU A 21 -1.30 -2.23 -8.95
CA LEU A 21 -0.30 -1.38 -9.62
C LEU A 21 -0.85 -0.76 -10.91
N LEU A 22 -1.63 -1.54 -11.67
CA LEU A 22 -2.31 -1.06 -12.87
C LEU A 22 -3.38 -0.01 -12.58
N PHE A 23 -4.14 -0.15 -11.48
CA PHE A 23 -5.11 0.89 -11.09
C PHE A 23 -4.41 2.18 -10.64
N ILE A 24 -3.39 2.08 -9.79
CA ILE A 24 -2.65 3.25 -9.28
C ILE A 24 -2.00 4.04 -10.44
N SER A 25 -1.47 3.36 -11.45
CA SER A 25 -0.85 4.04 -12.60
C SER A 25 -1.85 4.83 -13.46
N ASN A 26 -3.15 4.55 -13.33
CA ASN A 26 -4.21 5.18 -14.13
C ASN A 26 -5.12 6.12 -13.31
N THR A 27 -4.94 6.21 -11.99
CA THR A 27 -5.67 7.16 -11.14
C THR A 27 -4.99 8.53 -11.09
N LEU A 28 -5.78 9.60 -11.25
CA LEU A 28 -5.34 10.99 -11.11
C LEU A 28 -4.98 11.29 -9.65
N LEU A 29 -3.95 12.15 -9.46
CA LEU A 29 -3.52 12.53 -8.12
C LEU A 29 -4.63 13.30 -7.38
N ILE A 30 -5.04 12.80 -6.22
CA ILE A 30 -6.04 13.46 -5.35
C ILE A 30 -5.34 14.61 -4.60
N ASN A 31 -6.10 15.65 -4.23
CA ASN A 31 -5.65 16.93 -3.67
C ASN A 31 -4.48 16.86 -2.67
N ASP A 32 -4.43 15.86 -1.79
CA ASP A 32 -3.37 15.72 -0.78
C ASP A 32 -1.99 15.39 -1.38
N GLU A 33 -1.98 14.68 -2.51
CA GLU A 33 -0.76 14.23 -3.19
C GLU A 33 -0.05 15.40 -3.89
N ALA A 34 -0.81 16.38 -4.37
CA ALA A 34 -0.30 17.63 -4.90
C ALA A 34 0.39 18.46 -3.82
N TYR A 35 -0.15 18.49 -2.59
CA TYR A 35 0.48 19.14 -1.44
C TYR A 35 1.84 18.52 -1.11
N TYR A 36 1.92 17.19 -1.06
CA TYR A 36 3.19 16.49 -0.82
C TYR A 36 4.21 16.69 -1.96
N ALA A 37 3.76 16.84 -3.21
CA ALA A 37 4.64 17.15 -4.33
C ALA A 37 5.30 18.54 -4.19
N ILE A 38 4.59 19.52 -3.59
CA ILE A 38 5.14 20.85 -3.31
C ILE A 38 6.15 20.78 -2.15
N TYR A 39 5.82 20.04 -1.09
CA TYR A 39 6.74 19.79 0.04
C TYR A 39 8.03 19.09 -0.39
N ALA A 40 7.94 18.11 -1.29
CA ALA A 40 9.11 17.43 -1.82
C ALA A 40 10.04 18.35 -2.63
N ARG A 41 9.52 19.43 -3.24
CA ARG A 41 10.35 20.44 -3.92
C ARG A 41 10.98 21.45 -2.96
N HIS A 42 10.40 21.61 -1.77
CA HIS A 42 10.86 22.53 -0.73
C HIS A 42 11.03 21.77 0.59
N LEU A 43 12.12 20.99 0.68
CA LEU A 43 12.41 20.17 1.86
C LEU A 43 12.59 21.05 3.09
N ALA A 44 11.75 20.83 4.10
CA ALA A 44 11.78 21.53 5.37
C ALA A 44 11.68 20.51 6.51
N TRP A 45 12.16 20.91 7.69
CA TRP A 45 12.15 20.05 8.88
C TRP A 45 10.77 19.92 9.53
N GLY A 46 9.81 20.77 9.16
CA GLY A 46 8.43 20.70 9.62
C GLY A 46 7.46 21.29 8.60
N TYR A 47 6.38 20.56 8.35
CA TYR A 47 5.21 21.03 7.60
C TYR A 47 4.03 21.11 8.56
N VAL A 48 3.07 21.99 8.28
CA VAL A 48 1.96 22.37 9.18
C VAL A 48 1.25 21.16 9.79
N ASP A 49 1.05 20.10 9.01
CA ASP A 49 0.30 18.92 9.45
C ASP A 49 1.10 17.60 9.39
N HIS A 50 2.34 17.63 8.86
CA HIS A 50 3.08 16.41 8.52
C HIS A 50 4.59 16.50 8.81
N GLY A 51 5.15 15.39 9.29
CA GLY A 51 6.59 15.26 9.51
C GLY A 51 7.39 15.20 8.20
N PRO A 52 8.69 15.54 8.21
CA PRO A 52 9.52 15.67 7.01
C PRO A 52 9.64 14.36 6.22
N LYS A 53 9.48 13.21 6.88
CA LYS A 53 9.73 11.87 6.32
C LYS A 53 9.07 11.65 4.95
N ILE A 54 7.83 12.09 4.78
CA ILE A 54 7.07 11.89 3.53
C ILE A 54 7.64 12.77 2.41
N ALA A 55 8.01 14.02 2.70
CA ALA A 55 8.58 14.94 1.71
C ALA A 55 9.96 14.46 1.20
N TYR A 56 10.82 13.96 2.09
CA TYR A 56 12.11 13.38 1.69
C TYR A 56 11.97 12.10 0.87
N LEU A 57 11.05 11.22 1.24
CA LEU A 57 10.76 10.00 0.48
C LEU A 57 10.30 10.34 -0.95
N ILE A 58 9.41 11.32 -1.08
CA ILE A 58 8.91 11.77 -2.38
C ILE A 58 10.01 12.46 -3.17
N ASN A 59 10.85 13.29 -2.54
CA ASN A 59 11.99 13.94 -3.21
C ASN A 59 12.97 12.91 -3.80
N PHE A 60 13.30 11.85 -3.05
CA PHE A 60 14.12 10.74 -3.55
C PHE A 60 13.45 10.04 -4.75
N LEU A 61 12.14 9.82 -4.66
CA LEU A 61 11.36 9.17 -5.70
C LEU A 61 11.23 10.02 -6.98
N LEU A 62 11.30 11.36 -6.89
CA LEU A 62 11.37 12.24 -8.05
C LEU A 62 12.58 11.94 -8.95
N LEU A 63 13.68 11.40 -8.41
CA LEU A 63 14.85 10.98 -9.19
C LEU A 63 14.53 9.86 -10.19
N PHE A 64 13.46 9.08 -9.94
CA PHE A 64 12.99 8.00 -10.79
C PHE A 64 11.83 8.40 -11.71
N GLY A 65 11.43 9.68 -11.69
CA GLY A 65 10.38 10.24 -12.56
C GLY A 65 9.03 10.46 -11.88
N ARG A 66 8.13 11.20 -12.57
CA ARG A 66 6.82 11.65 -12.03
C ARG A 66 5.86 10.52 -11.65
N THR A 67 6.06 9.32 -12.17
CA THR A 67 5.28 8.12 -11.83
C THR A 67 5.40 7.78 -10.36
N ALA A 68 6.51 8.11 -9.70
CA ALA A 68 6.77 7.77 -8.31
C ALA A 68 5.93 8.56 -7.28
N LEU A 69 5.36 9.71 -7.67
CA LEU A 69 4.41 10.47 -6.84
C LEU A 69 3.07 9.72 -6.65
N GLN A 70 2.61 9.01 -7.68
CA GLN A 70 1.40 8.16 -7.64
C GLN A 70 1.60 6.97 -6.68
N PHE A 71 2.85 6.52 -6.51
CA PHE A 71 3.21 5.45 -5.58
C PHE A 71 3.27 5.87 -4.11
N VAL A 72 3.32 7.16 -3.78
CA VAL A 72 3.36 7.60 -2.36
C VAL A 72 1.99 8.06 -1.88
N GLY A 73 1.23 8.74 -2.73
CA GLY A 73 -0.07 9.31 -2.36
C GLY A 73 -1.13 8.29 -1.97
N GLY A 74 -1.21 7.15 -2.67
CA GLY A 74 -2.18 6.08 -2.37
C GLY A 74 -1.61 4.91 -1.56
N HIS A 75 -0.37 5.00 -1.05
CA HIS A 75 0.37 3.83 -0.59
C HIS A 75 0.72 3.86 0.90
N ASN A 76 -0.31 4.01 1.72
CA ASN A 76 -0.22 3.66 3.14
C ASN A 76 -1.03 2.41 3.45
N THR A 77 -0.62 1.24 2.93
CA THR A 77 -1.15 -0.03 3.43
C THR A 77 -0.09 -1.14 3.39
N ASN A 78 0.90 -0.98 4.25
CA ASN A 78 1.37 -1.97 5.22
C ASN A 78 1.54 -3.43 4.74
N VAL A 79 2.64 -3.70 4.04
CA VAL A 79 3.23 -5.05 3.98
C VAL A 79 3.43 -5.62 5.40
N SER A 80 3.85 -4.76 6.33
CA SER A 80 4.01 -5.06 7.77
C SER A 80 2.72 -5.55 8.42
N SER A 81 1.59 -4.87 8.22
CA SER A 81 0.29 -5.28 8.81
C SER A 81 -0.20 -6.61 8.29
N LYS A 82 0.06 -6.96 7.01
CA LYS A 82 -0.31 -8.28 6.46
C LYS A 82 0.46 -9.40 7.14
N ILE A 83 1.76 -9.18 7.38
CA ILE A 83 2.63 -10.12 8.10
C ILE A 83 2.12 -10.30 9.53
N ILE A 84 1.81 -9.20 10.22
CA ILE A 84 1.27 -9.23 11.59
C ILE A 84 -0.06 -9.99 11.63
N LEU A 85 -0.98 -9.73 10.70
CA LEU A 85 -2.27 -10.41 10.63
C LEU A 85 -2.15 -11.90 10.29
N TYR A 86 -1.21 -12.28 9.43
CA TYR A 86 -0.93 -13.68 9.14
C TYR A 86 -0.46 -14.41 10.39
N TYR A 87 0.55 -13.87 11.10
CA TYR A 87 1.05 -14.49 12.32
C TYR A 87 0.01 -14.48 13.44
N PHE A 88 -0.79 -13.43 13.56
CA PHE A 88 -1.89 -13.35 14.50
C PHE A 88 -2.94 -14.44 14.24
N GLY A 89 -3.47 -14.53 13.01
CA GLY A 89 -4.47 -15.54 12.66
C GLY A 89 -3.94 -16.97 12.78
N LYS A 90 -2.66 -17.20 12.44
CA LYS A 90 -1.98 -18.48 12.63
C LYS A 90 -1.83 -18.86 14.10
N LYS A 91 -1.50 -17.89 14.97
CA LYS A 91 -1.24 -18.12 16.40
C LYS A 91 -2.51 -18.39 17.21
N TYR A 92 -3.59 -17.65 16.93
CA TYR A 92 -4.82 -17.71 17.76
C TYR A 92 -5.92 -18.61 17.19
N PHE A 93 -5.85 -18.96 15.90
CA PHE A 93 -6.89 -19.78 15.26
C PHE A 93 -6.25 -20.94 14.49
N ASN A 94 -5.92 -20.71 13.22
CA ASN A 94 -5.34 -21.71 12.33
C ASN A 94 -4.65 -21.03 11.13
N SER A 95 -3.88 -21.81 10.37
CA SER A 95 -3.17 -21.32 9.18
C SER A 95 -4.11 -20.70 8.14
N GLN A 96 -5.33 -21.25 7.98
CA GLN A 96 -6.32 -20.78 7.01
C GLN A 96 -6.83 -19.38 7.38
N THR A 97 -7.12 -19.15 8.66
CA THR A 97 -7.56 -17.85 9.19
C THR A 97 -6.47 -16.79 9.04
N GLY A 98 -5.20 -17.14 9.28
CA GLY A 98 -4.07 -16.23 9.05
C GLY A 98 -3.95 -15.79 7.58
N VAL A 99 -4.08 -16.74 6.66
CA VAL A 99 -4.09 -16.46 5.23
C VAL A 99 -5.28 -15.57 4.86
N LEU A 100 -6.48 -15.92 5.31
CA LEU A 100 -7.72 -15.20 4.98
C LEU A 100 -7.68 -13.74 5.48
N LEU A 101 -7.23 -13.50 6.72
CA LEU A 101 -7.04 -12.16 7.27
C LEU A 101 -6.04 -11.31 6.47
N SER A 102 -4.91 -11.91 6.07
CA SER A 102 -3.91 -11.22 5.25
C SER A 102 -4.44 -10.87 3.84
N LEU A 103 -5.29 -11.74 3.28
CA LEU A 103 -5.93 -11.54 1.99
C LEU A 103 -7.02 -10.48 2.05
N SER A 104 -7.85 -10.49 3.08
CA SER A 104 -8.90 -9.50 3.32
C SER A 104 -8.35 -8.08 3.45
N LEU A 105 -7.18 -7.92 4.09
CA LEU A 105 -6.50 -6.61 4.14
C LEU A 105 -6.08 -6.13 2.74
N THR A 106 -5.60 -7.05 1.90
CA THR A 106 -5.23 -6.74 0.52
C THR A 106 -6.45 -6.36 -0.32
N ALA A 107 -7.60 -7.01 -0.09
CA ALA A 107 -8.87 -6.68 -0.74
C ALA A 107 -9.42 -5.31 -0.29
N LYS A 108 -9.35 -4.98 1.01
CA LYS A 108 -9.84 -3.70 1.56
C LYS A 108 -9.17 -2.48 0.92
N CYS A 109 -7.91 -2.61 0.51
CA CYS A 109 -7.18 -1.54 -0.20
C CYS A 109 -7.81 -1.13 -1.53
N PHE A 110 -8.56 -2.00 -2.20
CA PHE A 110 -9.20 -1.66 -3.47
C PHE A 110 -10.40 -0.73 -3.30
N PHE A 111 -11.11 -0.81 -2.17
CA PHE A 111 -12.37 -0.08 -1.98
C PHE A 111 -12.15 1.40 -1.68
N ILE A 112 -11.03 1.75 -1.03
CA ILE A 112 -10.68 3.15 -0.69
C ILE A 112 -10.34 3.95 -1.96
N GLN A 113 -9.83 3.31 -3.01
CA GLN A 113 -9.48 3.98 -4.28
C GLN A 113 -10.69 4.23 -5.18
N ILE A 114 -11.85 3.59 -4.92
CA ILE A 114 -13.06 3.67 -5.77
C ILE A 114 -14.02 4.76 -5.30
N GLN A 115 -13.83 5.33 -4.11
CA GLN A 115 -14.58 6.52 -3.67
C GLN A 115 -13.96 7.79 -4.26
N LEU A 116 -14.18 7.99 -5.56
CA LEU A 116 -14.18 9.29 -6.23
C LEU A 116 -15.62 9.62 -6.64
#